data_AF-A0A6H5KSL1-F1
#
_entry.id   AF-A0A6H5KSL1-F1
#
_cell.length_a   1.000
_cell.length_b   1.000
_cell.length_c   1.000
_cell.angle_alpha   90.00
_cell.angle_beta   90.00
_cell.angle_gamma   90.00
#
_symmetry.space_group_name_H-M   'P 1'
#
loop_
_entity.id
_entity.type
_entity.pdbx_description
1 polymer ?
#
loop_
_entity_poly.entity_id
_entity_poly.type
_entity_poly.pdbx_seq_one_letter_code
_entity_poly.pdbx_strand_id
1 'polypeptide(L)'
;MVPTVKDPSSDFALCARNGSATLRHQREKREKGKMRQRFWELGGSRMGKAIGVEDKAGDEKKEAEAKEEEEETDYKKAAGFQQHMKKTEANSHFSKSKTMAEQREFLPIFQVKEDLLRVIRDNQVW
;
A
#
# COMPACT_ATOMS: atom_id res chain seq x y z
N MET A 1 37.79 -3.26 11.14
CA MET A 1 36.66 -3.84 10.37
C MET A 1 37.21 -5.07 9.67
N VAL A 2 36.74 -6.27 10.04
CA VAL A 2 37.18 -7.53 9.40
C VAL A 2 36.46 -7.65 8.06
N PRO A 3 37.16 -7.91 6.94
CA PRO A 3 36.49 -8.10 5.65
C PRO A 3 35.57 -9.32 5.74
N THR A 4 34.30 -9.13 5.35
CA THR A 4 33.27 -10.19 5.35
C THR A 4 33.50 -11.25 4.27
N VAL A 5 34.35 -10.95 3.28
CA VAL A 5 34.71 -11.83 2.17
C VAL A 5 36.21 -12.13 2.26
N LYS A 6 36.57 -13.42 2.24
CA LYS A 6 37.97 -13.88 2.32
C LYS A 6 38.83 -13.38 1.15
N ASP A 7 38.29 -13.42 -0.07
CA ASP A 7 38.94 -12.92 -1.28
C ASP A 7 37.92 -12.21 -2.18
N PRO A 8 37.93 -10.87 -2.23
CA PRO A 8 37.04 -10.07 -3.07
C PRO A 8 37.30 -10.23 -4.58
N SER A 9 38.48 -10.70 -4.98
CA SER A 9 38.86 -10.87 -6.39
C SER A 9 38.44 -12.22 -6.96
N SER A 10 38.04 -13.15 -6.10
CA SER A 10 37.54 -14.46 -6.53
C SER A 10 36.33 -14.33 -7.46
N ASP A 11 36.28 -15.20 -8.47
CA ASP A 11 35.18 -15.22 -9.45
C ASP A 11 33.81 -15.36 -8.77
N PHE A 12 33.74 -16.13 -7.70
CA PHE A 12 32.51 -16.28 -6.90
C PHE A 12 32.07 -14.95 -6.26
N ALA A 13 33.01 -14.21 -5.65
CA ALA A 13 32.70 -12.91 -5.05
C ALA A 13 32.29 -11.88 -6.12
N LEU A 14 32.95 -11.88 -7.28
CA LEU A 14 32.62 -11.02 -8.40
C LEU A 14 31.24 -11.35 -9.00
N CYS A 15 30.92 -12.64 -9.18
CA CYS A 15 29.62 -13.09 -9.68
C CYS A 15 28.48 -12.77 -8.71
N ALA A 16 28.69 -12.97 -7.41
CA ALA A 16 27.71 -12.60 -6.39
C ALA A 16 27.47 -11.09 -6.33
N ARG A 17 28.52 -10.27 -6.49
CA ARG A 17 28.43 -8.80 -6.50
C ARG A 17 27.74 -8.26 -7.76
N ASN A 18 28.13 -8.76 -8.92
CA ASN A 18 27.59 -8.29 -10.20
C ASN A 18 26.18 -8.86 -10.46
N GLY A 19 25.90 -10.06 -9.96
CA GLY A 19 24.65 -10.78 -10.15
C GLY A 19 24.47 -11.34 -11.56
N SER A 20 23.38 -12.08 -11.78
CA SER A 20 23.05 -12.67 -13.08
C SER A 20 22.33 -11.68 -13.98
N ALA A 21 22.82 -11.50 -15.21
CA ALA A 21 22.18 -10.69 -16.25
C ALA A 21 20.77 -11.21 -16.59
N THR A 22 20.59 -12.53 -16.64
CA THR A 22 19.30 -13.17 -16.92
C THR A 22 18.27 -12.86 -15.82
N LEU A 23 18.68 -12.94 -14.54
CA LEU A 23 17.79 -12.62 -13.42
C LEU A 23 17.41 -11.14 -13.38
N ARG A 24 18.34 -10.24 -13.72
CA ARG A 24 18.03 -8.80 -13.86
C ARG A 24 16.95 -8.59 -14.94
N HIS A 25 17.12 -9.21 -16.10
CA HIS A 25 16.16 -9.10 -17.20
C HIS A 25 14.79 -9.72 -16.86
N GLN A 26 14.75 -10.87 -16.19
CA GLN A 26 13.50 -11.46 -15.71
C GLN A 26 12.79 -10.58 -14.68
N ARG A 27 13.55 -10.01 -13.73
CA ARG A 27 13.00 -9.07 -12.74
C ARG A 27 12.42 -7.83 -13.40
N GLU A 28 13.13 -7.25 -14.36
CA GLU A 28 12.67 -6.08 -15.11
C GLU A 28 11.39 -6.40 -15.91
N LYS A 29 11.34 -7.54 -16.59
CA LYS A 29 10.13 -8.01 -17.29
C LYS A 29 8.95 -8.19 -16.33
N ARG A 30 9.18 -8.80 -15.16
CA ARG A 30 8.16 -8.98 -14.12
C ARG A 30 7.67 -7.65 -13.56
N GLU A 31 8.58 -6.71 -13.26
CA GLU A 31 8.21 -5.38 -12.76
C GLU A 31 7.44 -4.57 -13.81
N LYS A 32 7.86 -4.61 -15.08
CA LYS A 32 7.11 -4.02 -16.20
C LYS A 32 5.71 -4.64 -16.35
N GLY A 33 5.57 -5.95 -16.15
CA GLY A 33 4.26 -6.65 -16.15
C GLY A 33 3.33 -6.13 -15.04
N LYS A 34 3.84 -6.05 -13.80
CA LYS A 34 3.10 -5.51 -12.66
C LYS A 34 2.67 -4.06 -12.86
N MET A 35 3.52 -3.22 -13.46
CA MET A 35 3.18 -1.82 -13.74
C MET A 35 2.06 -1.67 -14.77
N ARG A 36 2.00 -2.55 -15.79
CA ARG A 36 0.90 -2.54 -16.75
C ARG A 36 -0.44 -2.90 -16.10
N GLN A 37 -0.50 -3.96 -15.28
CA GLN A 37 -1.72 -4.31 -14.54
C GLN A 37 -2.21 -3.14 -13.66
N ARG A 38 -1.28 -2.51 -12.91
CA ARG A 38 -1.58 -1.31 -12.10
C ARG A 38 -2.14 -0.14 -12.91
N PHE A 39 -1.67 0.06 -14.14
CA PHE A 39 -2.14 1.14 -15.01
C PHE A 39 -3.60 0.92 -15.42
N TRP A 40 -3.96 -0.31 -15.79
CA TRP A 40 -5.34 -0.66 -16.14
C TRP A 40 -6.28 -0.65 -14.92
N GLU A 41 -5.81 -1.06 -13.74
CA GLU A 41 -6.56 -0.94 -12.48
C GLU A 41 -6.71 0.51 -11.96
N LEU A 42 -5.88 1.43 -12.47
CA LEU A 42 -5.98 2.86 -12.14
C LEU A 42 -7.10 3.55 -12.93
N GLY A 43 -7.39 3.06 -14.14
CA GLY A 43 -8.58 3.43 -14.91
C GLY A 43 -9.84 3.15 -14.10
N GLY A 44 -10.65 4.17 -13.87
CA GLY A 44 -11.86 4.15 -13.05
C GLY A 44 -11.65 4.58 -11.59
N SER A 45 -10.42 4.83 -11.15
CA SER A 45 -10.15 5.33 -9.79
C SER A 45 -10.03 6.86 -9.74
N ARG A 46 -10.35 7.45 -8.58
CA ARG A 46 -10.17 8.90 -8.33
C ARG A 46 -8.72 9.36 -8.55
N MET A 47 -7.76 8.48 -8.28
CA MET A 47 -6.33 8.72 -8.52
C MET A 47 -5.98 8.65 -10.02
N GLY A 48 -6.53 7.68 -10.76
CA GLY A 48 -6.33 7.58 -12.21
C GLY A 48 -6.88 8.79 -12.96
N LYS A 49 -8.05 9.30 -12.55
CA LYS A 49 -8.63 10.53 -13.10
C LYS A 49 -7.76 11.77 -12.84
N ALA A 50 -7.08 11.84 -11.69
CA ALA A 50 -6.16 12.93 -11.37
C ALA A 50 -4.83 12.83 -12.14
N ILE A 51 -4.40 11.62 -12.51
CA ILE A 51 -3.17 11.35 -13.29
C ILE A 51 -3.42 11.44 -14.80
N GLY A 52 -4.68 11.52 -15.25
CA GLY A 52 -5.04 11.63 -16.67
C GLY A 52 -5.06 10.29 -17.41
N VAL A 53 -5.23 9.17 -16.70
CA VAL A 53 -5.44 7.85 -17.30
C VAL A 53 -6.89 7.77 -17.80
N GLU A 54 -7.08 7.57 -19.11
CA GLU A 54 -8.41 7.43 -19.71
C GLU A 54 -9.06 6.11 -19.33
N ASP A 55 -10.35 6.16 -18.99
CA ASP A 55 -11.16 5.01 -18.58
C ASP A 55 -11.52 4.13 -19.80
N LYS A 56 -10.58 3.33 -20.31
CA LYS A 56 -10.88 2.30 -21.34
C LYS A 56 -11.52 1.03 -20.76
N ALA A 57 -12.09 1.11 -19.56
CA ALA A 57 -12.59 -0.05 -18.81
C ALA A 57 -14.02 -0.50 -19.19
N GLY A 58 -14.65 0.13 -20.19
CA GLY A 58 -16.02 -0.19 -20.61
C GLY A 58 -16.15 -1.38 -21.55
N ASP A 59 -15.23 -1.56 -22.51
CA ASP A 59 -15.48 -2.45 -23.66
C ASP A 59 -14.66 -3.75 -23.69
N GLU A 60 -13.54 -3.85 -22.96
CA GLU A 60 -12.65 -5.03 -23.06
C GLU A 60 -12.80 -6.06 -21.92
N LYS A 61 -13.63 -5.77 -20.89
CA LYS A 61 -13.76 -6.64 -19.71
C LYS A 61 -14.44 -7.99 -19.97
N LYS A 62 -15.06 -8.21 -21.13
CA LYS A 62 -15.78 -9.46 -21.42
C LYS A 62 -14.95 -10.54 -22.12
N GLU A 63 -13.78 -10.22 -22.64
CA GLU A 63 -12.97 -11.21 -23.39
C GLU A 63 -11.74 -11.73 -22.63
N ALA A 64 -11.29 -11.02 -21.59
CA ALA A 64 -10.13 -11.45 -20.78
C ALA A 64 -10.49 -12.33 -19.57
N GLU A 65 -11.77 -12.65 -19.36
CA GLU A 65 -12.26 -13.39 -18.18
C GLU A 65 -12.07 -14.92 -18.27
N ALA A 66 -11.56 -15.44 -19.41
CA ALA A 66 -11.49 -16.88 -19.67
C ALA A 66 -10.12 -17.54 -19.39
N LYS A 67 -9.08 -16.79 -19.01
CA LYS A 67 -7.74 -17.33 -18.76
C LYS A 67 -7.02 -16.52 -17.70
N GLU A 68 -7.18 -16.91 -16.43
CA GLU A 68 -6.18 -16.84 -15.35
C GLU A 68 -6.89 -17.00 -14.00
N GLU A 69 -7.32 -18.23 -13.70
CA GLU A 69 -7.54 -18.69 -12.32
C GLU A 69 -6.18 -18.88 -11.63
N GLU A 70 -5.40 -17.82 -11.48
CA GLU A 70 -4.28 -17.80 -10.55
C GLU A 70 -4.16 -16.40 -9.96
N GLU A 71 -4.82 -16.25 -8.82
CA GLU A 71 -4.61 -15.17 -7.86
C GLU A 71 -4.89 -13.76 -8.42
N GLU A 72 -6.17 -13.41 -8.55
CA GLU A 72 -6.68 -12.04 -8.59
C GLU A 72 -6.31 -11.32 -7.28
N THR A 73 -5.01 -11.03 -7.14
CA THR A 73 -4.47 -10.20 -6.07
C THR A 73 -4.80 -8.77 -6.42
N ASP A 74 -5.97 -8.31 -5.99
CA ASP A 74 -6.27 -6.90 -5.90
C ASP A 74 -5.15 -6.21 -5.09
N TYR A 75 -4.14 -5.63 -5.77
CA TYR A 75 -2.97 -5.07 -5.11
C TYR A 75 -3.31 -3.84 -4.25
N LYS A 76 -4.44 -3.17 -4.54
CA LYS A 76 -5.03 -2.14 -3.68
C LYS A 76 -5.52 -2.70 -2.34
N LYS A 77 -6.01 -3.94 -2.33
CA LYS A 77 -6.50 -4.64 -1.15
C LYS A 77 -5.31 -5.15 -0.31
N ALA A 78 -4.33 -5.77 -0.96
CA ALA A 78 -3.14 -6.34 -0.30
C ALA A 78 -2.23 -5.31 0.41
N ALA A 79 -2.22 -4.04 -0.01
CA ALA A 79 -1.43 -2.98 0.63
C ALA A 79 -2.18 -2.20 1.73
N GLY A 80 -3.47 -2.49 1.94
CA GLY A 80 -4.32 -1.75 2.88
C GLY A 80 -4.26 -2.30 4.29
N PHE A 81 -3.69 -1.55 5.25
CA PHE A 81 -3.74 -1.87 6.68
C PHE A 81 -5.18 -2.14 7.18
N GLN A 82 -6.18 -1.53 6.53
CA GLN A 82 -7.59 -1.72 6.82
C GLN A 82 -8.09 -3.16 6.64
N GLN A 83 -7.49 -3.97 5.76
CA GLN A 83 -7.91 -5.36 5.55
C GLN A 83 -7.41 -6.30 6.63
N HIS A 84 -6.26 -5.97 7.24
CA HIS A 84 -5.72 -6.70 8.38
C HIS A 84 -6.35 -6.27 9.71
N MET A 85 -7.06 -5.13 9.75
CA MET A 85 -7.93 -4.80 10.87
C MET A 85 -9.20 -5.63 10.81
N LYS A 86 -9.35 -6.55 11.77
CA LYS A 86 -10.65 -7.17 12.04
C LYS A 86 -11.64 -6.08 12.40
N LYS A 87 -12.77 -6.02 11.68
CA LYS A 87 -13.89 -5.15 12.05
C LYS A 87 -14.34 -5.58 13.45
N THR A 88 -13.92 -4.84 14.46
CA THR A 88 -14.26 -5.15 15.84
C THR A 88 -15.67 -4.63 16.04
N GLU A 89 -16.62 -5.54 16.19
CA GLU A 89 -17.98 -5.17 16.55
C GLU A 89 -17.95 -4.51 17.94
N ALA A 90 -18.74 -3.45 18.09
CA ALA A 90 -18.82 -2.69 19.32
C ALA A 90 -19.39 -3.58 20.44
N ASN A 91 -18.52 -4.10 21.32
CA ASN A 91 -18.92 -5.09 22.32
C ASN A 91 -19.48 -4.49 23.62
N SER A 92 -19.42 -3.16 23.80
CA SER A 92 -19.88 -2.51 25.03
C SER A 92 -21.27 -1.87 24.87
N HIS A 93 -22.09 -1.90 25.94
CA HIS A 93 -23.38 -1.20 25.97
C HIS A 93 -23.19 0.30 25.67
N PHE A 94 -22.10 0.87 26.17
CA PHE A 94 -21.70 2.25 25.93
C PHE A 94 -21.48 2.57 24.43
N SER A 95 -20.79 1.69 23.71
CA SER A 95 -20.53 1.84 22.27
C SER A 95 -21.76 1.54 21.40
N LYS A 96 -22.76 0.83 21.92
CA LYS A 96 -24.02 0.55 21.22
C LYS A 96 -25.08 1.62 21.44
N SER A 97 -25.11 2.26 22.62
CA SER A 97 -26.14 3.25 22.96
C SER A 97 -25.78 4.67 22.55
N LYS A 98 -24.49 5.01 22.44
CA LYS A 98 -24.02 6.38 22.17
C LYS A 98 -23.62 6.57 20.72
N THR A 99 -23.81 7.77 20.19
CA THR A 99 -23.38 8.11 18.84
C THR A 99 -21.85 8.18 18.74
N MET A 100 -21.29 8.06 17.54
CA MET A 100 -19.83 8.15 17.33
C MET A 100 -19.24 9.50 17.76
N ALA A 101 -20.04 10.57 17.73
CA ALA A 101 -19.61 11.88 18.20
C ALA A 101 -19.44 11.87 19.73
N GLU A 102 -20.47 11.42 20.45
CA GLU A 102 -20.43 11.30 21.91
C GLU A 102 -19.31 10.37 22.37
N GLN A 103 -19.14 9.21 21.72
CA GLN A 103 -18.06 8.28 22.07
C GLN A 103 -16.67 8.93 22.01
N ARG A 104 -16.44 9.86 21.07
CA ARG A 104 -15.17 10.59 20.95
C ARG A 104 -14.99 11.62 22.07
N GLU A 105 -16.07 12.21 22.56
CA GLU A 105 -16.04 13.17 23.66
C GLU A 105 -15.71 12.51 25.00
N PHE A 106 -16.03 11.22 25.17
CA PHE A 106 -15.65 10.44 26.36
C PHE A 106 -14.17 10.05 26.43
N LEU A 107 -13.39 10.27 25.36
CA LEU A 107 -11.96 9.95 25.39
C LEU A 107 -11.21 10.96 26.28
N PRO A 108 -10.25 10.53 27.13
CA PRO A 108 -9.50 11.44 28.00
C PRO A 108 -8.82 12.60 27.26
N ILE A 109 -8.39 12.37 26.01
CA ILE A 109 -7.78 13.40 25.17
C ILE A 109 -8.73 14.58 24.88
N PHE A 110 -10.04 14.37 24.93
CA PHE A 110 -11.01 15.43 24.70
C PHE A 110 -10.93 16.52 25.78
N GLN A 111 -10.52 16.17 27.00
CA GLN A 111 -10.33 17.11 28.10
C GLN A 111 -9.21 18.13 27.82
N VAL A 112 -8.18 17.73 27.07
CA VAL A 112 -7.02 18.57 26.73
C VAL A 112 -7.04 19.03 25.27
N LYS A 113 -8.17 18.85 24.57
CA LYS A 113 -8.30 19.15 23.13
C LYS A 113 -7.94 20.60 22.81
N GLU A 114 -8.46 21.55 23.56
CA GLU A 114 -8.25 22.98 23.28
C GLU A 114 -6.79 23.40 23.55
N ASP A 115 -6.18 22.88 24.63
CA ASP A 115 -4.77 23.11 24.93
C ASP A 115 -3.85 22.49 23.86
N LEU A 116 -4.16 21.27 23.41
CA LEU A 116 -3.42 20.61 22.34
C LEU A 116 -3.52 21.40 21.01
N LEU A 117 -4.73 21.84 20.64
CA LEU A 117 -4.93 22.65 19.44
C LEU A 117 -4.21 23.99 19.51
N ARG A 118 -4.13 24.59 20.70
CA ARG A 118 -3.34 25.80 20.93
C ARG A 118 -1.85 25.55 20.74
N VAL A 119 -1.29 24.49 21.34
CA VAL A 119 0.13 24.13 21.19
C VAL A 119 0.50 23.88 19.74
N ILE A 120 -0.35 23.16 18.98
CA ILE A 120 -0.13 22.90 17.54
C ILE A 120 -0.14 24.19 16.74
N ARG A 121 -1.07 25.12 17.03
CA ARG A 121 -1.13 26.42 16.37
C ARG A 121 0.11 27.26 16.65
N ASP A 122 0.56 27.26 17.91
CA ASP A 122 1.64 28.12 18.38
C ASP A 122 3.03 27.57 17.99
N ASN A 123 3.14 26.27 17.67
CA ASN A 123 4.40 25.60 17.32
C ASN A 123 4.29 24.94 15.94
N GLN A 124 4.41 25.74 14.89
CA GLN A 124 4.50 25.23 13.53
C GLN A 124 5.89 24.60 13.32
N VAL A 125 6.00 23.29 13.49
CA VAL A 125 7.22 22.54 13.16
C VAL A 125 7.35 22.49 11.64
N TRP A 126 8.31 23.23 11.11
CA TRP A 126 8.74 23.19 9.72
C TRP A 126 9.68 22.02 9.47
#